data_AF-A0A7C7V0T9-F1
#
_entry.id   AF-A0A7C7V0T9-F1
#
_cell.length_a   1.000
_cell.length_b   1.000
_cell.length_c   1.000
_cell.angle_alpha   90.00
_cell.angle_beta   90.00
_cell.angle_gamma   90.00
#
_symmetry.space_group_name_H-M   'P 1'
#
loop_
_entity.id
_entity.type
_entity.pdbx_description
1 polymer ?
#
loop_
_entity_poly.entity_id
_entity_poly.type
_entity_poly.pdbx_seq_one_letter_code
_entity_poly.pdbx_strand_id
1 'polypeptide(L)'
;MWERSLAVIVGCLAVWPAAAAPLKPAGVSRFFVAPGQLVTLQWQIESGATPRGQSCAVRDYAGRVVNRLEGRIAADGAVEVELRPARGYCDLEFPHTGQRFGVVALPAAGADPDPFFSIDAAMSWLVRDEAVRADLVKVLRRCGITMARERVAWGQINPARDTWDWQTDRRYEWLRQAYAKTGVEVLEMCHDTPAWVGRVVRYPDNLVAASAAWRTIARRWG
;
A
#
# COMPACT_ATOMS: atom_id res chain seq x y z
N MET A 1 56.80 -42.84 -24.83
CA MET A 1 55.40 -43.25 -24.66
C MET A 1 54.76 -42.25 -23.71
N TRP A 2 53.60 -41.72 -24.09
CA TRP A 2 52.71 -40.76 -23.39
C TRP A 2 52.65 -39.35 -24.00
N GLU A 3 51.85 -39.25 -25.06
CA GLU A 3 51.21 -38.04 -25.53
C GLU A 3 50.24 -37.51 -24.47
N ARG A 4 50.27 -36.20 -24.20
CA ARG A 4 49.26 -35.51 -23.39
C ARG A 4 48.35 -34.72 -24.34
N SER A 5 47.17 -35.25 -24.59
CA SER A 5 46.08 -34.56 -25.28
C SER A 5 45.60 -33.38 -24.43
N LEU A 6 45.63 -32.17 -25.00
CA LEU A 6 45.00 -30.97 -24.43
C LEU A 6 43.52 -30.96 -24.85
N ALA A 7 42.63 -31.22 -23.90
CA ALA A 7 41.20 -31.01 -24.08
C ALA A 7 40.88 -29.51 -23.94
N VAL A 8 40.45 -28.89 -25.03
CA VAL A 8 39.91 -27.52 -25.02
C VAL A 8 38.45 -27.61 -24.56
N ILE A 9 38.18 -27.18 -23.32
CA ILE A 9 36.81 -27.00 -22.83
C ILE A 9 36.32 -25.64 -23.32
N VAL A 10 35.46 -25.65 -24.34
CA VAL A 10 34.69 -24.46 -24.73
C VAL A 10 33.56 -24.31 -23.72
N GLY A 11 33.79 -23.45 -22.72
CA GLY A 11 32.74 -23.05 -21.78
C GLY A 11 31.76 -22.10 -22.49
N CYS A 12 30.59 -22.61 -22.89
CA CYS A 12 29.45 -21.77 -23.18
C CYS A 12 29.02 -21.05 -21.90
N LEU A 13 29.45 -19.81 -21.72
CA LEU A 13 28.87 -18.91 -20.74
C LEU A 13 27.41 -18.68 -21.15
N ALA A 14 26.49 -19.38 -20.49
CA ALA A 14 25.08 -19.04 -20.53
C ALA A 14 24.93 -17.65 -19.90
N VAL A 15 24.83 -16.63 -20.74
CA VAL A 15 24.43 -15.29 -20.29
C VAL A 15 22.95 -15.40 -19.94
N TRP A 16 22.66 -15.62 -18.66
CA TRP A 16 21.30 -15.41 -18.17
C TRP A 16 20.94 -13.95 -18.43
N PRO A 17 19.79 -13.67 -19.09
CA PRO A 17 19.34 -12.30 -19.22
C PRO A 17 19.21 -11.72 -17.80
N ALA A 18 19.83 -10.57 -17.57
CA ALA A 18 19.67 -9.85 -16.32
C ALA A 18 18.17 -9.68 -16.05
N ALA A 19 17.72 -10.02 -14.84
CA ALA A 19 16.34 -9.82 -14.43
C ALA A 19 15.97 -8.35 -14.67
N ALA A 20 14.86 -8.11 -15.35
CA ALA A 20 14.41 -6.74 -15.61
C ALA A 20 14.16 -6.03 -14.27
N ALA A 21 14.51 -4.75 -14.22
CA ALA A 21 14.36 -3.92 -13.04
C ALA A 21 12.89 -3.88 -12.58
N PRO A 22 12.59 -4.11 -11.29
CA PRO A 22 11.22 -4.06 -10.80
C PRO A 22 10.66 -2.64 -10.86
N LEU A 23 9.35 -2.57 -11.14
CA LEU A 23 8.55 -1.36 -11.19
C LEU A 23 7.82 -1.16 -9.86
N LYS A 24 7.91 0.06 -9.30
CA LYS A 24 7.14 0.52 -8.15
C LYS A 24 6.14 1.58 -8.59
N PRO A 25 4.84 1.46 -8.27
CA PRO A 25 3.88 2.52 -8.55
C PRO A 25 4.31 3.85 -7.95
N ALA A 26 4.22 4.94 -8.72
CA ALA A 26 4.54 6.29 -8.22
C ALA A 26 3.57 6.76 -7.12
N GLY A 27 2.37 6.18 -7.06
CA GLY A 27 1.39 6.37 -6.00
C GLY A 27 0.22 5.41 -6.17
N VAL A 28 -0.16 4.70 -5.11
CA VAL A 28 -1.20 3.67 -5.16
C VAL A 28 -2.57 4.27 -5.49
N SER A 29 -2.84 5.48 -5.00
CA SER A 29 -4.12 6.16 -5.23
C SER A 29 -4.37 6.47 -6.72
N ARG A 30 -3.32 6.57 -7.54
CA ARG A 30 -3.41 6.83 -8.98
C ARG A 30 -4.03 5.68 -9.78
N PHE A 31 -4.12 4.49 -9.19
CA PHE A 31 -4.72 3.31 -9.81
C PHE A 31 -6.22 3.18 -9.53
N PHE A 32 -6.80 4.13 -8.79
CA PHE A 32 -8.23 4.27 -8.58
C PHE A 32 -8.72 5.48 -9.37
N VAL A 33 -9.32 5.24 -10.53
CA VAL A 33 -9.58 6.26 -11.55
C VAL A 33 -11.05 6.31 -11.94
N ALA A 34 -11.48 7.39 -12.58
CA ALA A 34 -12.83 7.47 -13.15
C ALA A 34 -12.87 6.67 -14.47
N PRO A 35 -13.98 5.95 -14.75
CA PRO A 35 -14.12 5.20 -15.98
C PRO A 35 -14.20 6.13 -17.20
N GLY A 36 -13.69 5.66 -18.34
CA GLY A 36 -13.78 6.34 -19.63
C GLY A 36 -12.86 7.56 -19.81
N GLN A 37 -12.15 7.99 -18.77
CA GLN A 37 -11.19 9.08 -18.83
C GLN A 37 -9.80 8.56 -19.21
N LEU A 38 -9.06 9.32 -20.02
CA LEU A 38 -7.65 9.03 -20.29
C LEU A 38 -6.85 9.37 -19.04
N VAL A 39 -6.07 8.42 -18.54
CA VAL A 39 -5.20 8.59 -17.38
C VAL A 39 -3.78 8.16 -17.72
N THR A 40 -2.80 8.84 -17.13
CA THR A 40 -1.39 8.46 -17.21
C THR A 40 -1.00 7.80 -15.90
N LEU A 41 -0.71 6.50 -15.96
CA LEU A 41 -0.21 5.72 -14.84
C LEU A 41 1.31 5.72 -14.89
N GLN A 42 1.94 5.78 -13.71
CA GLN A 42 3.38 5.99 -13.59
C GLN A 42 4.00 4.99 -12.61
N TRP A 43 5.18 4.48 -12.98
CA TRP A 43 6.01 3.61 -12.16
C TRP A 43 7.45 4.10 -12.14
N GLN A 44 8.06 4.02 -10.97
CA GLN A 44 9.49 4.21 -10.76
C GLN A 44 10.23 2.87 -10.96
N ILE A 45 11.44 2.94 -11.50
CA ILE A 45 12.31 1.78 -11.68
C ILE A 45 13.20 1.69 -10.43
N GLU A 46 13.05 0.66 -9.59
CA GLU A 46 13.73 0.64 -8.28
C GLU A 46 15.25 0.41 -8.38
N SER A 47 15.71 -0.39 -9.35
CA SER A 47 17.14 -0.57 -9.66
C SER A 47 17.35 -1.46 -10.88
N GLY A 48 18.20 -1.03 -11.83
CA GLY A 48 18.60 -1.82 -13.01
C GLY A 48 18.48 -1.04 -14.32
N ALA A 49 18.74 -1.71 -15.46
CA ALA A 49 18.64 -1.08 -16.77
C ALA A 49 17.17 -0.86 -17.15
N THR A 50 16.86 0.32 -17.69
CA THR A 50 15.56 0.63 -18.28
C THR A 50 15.27 -0.39 -19.39
N PRO A 51 14.17 -1.17 -19.29
CA PRO A 51 13.85 -2.14 -20.33
C PRO A 51 13.70 -1.46 -21.69
N ARG A 52 14.05 -2.14 -22.78
CA ARG A 52 13.74 -1.65 -24.15
C ARG A 52 12.32 -2.05 -24.50
N GLY A 53 11.45 -1.08 -24.74
CA GLY A 53 10.03 -1.31 -25.02
C GLY A 53 9.26 -1.58 -23.73
N GLN A 54 8.15 -0.86 -23.54
CA GLN A 54 7.35 -0.89 -22.32
C GLN A 54 5.99 -1.48 -22.67
N SER A 55 6.00 -2.60 -23.39
CA SER A 55 4.77 -3.28 -23.76
C SER A 55 4.02 -3.69 -22.49
N CYS A 56 2.72 -3.41 -22.47
CA CYS A 56 1.85 -3.64 -21.33
C CYS A 56 0.58 -4.35 -21.81
N ALA A 57 0.31 -5.54 -21.29
CA ALA A 57 -0.94 -6.25 -21.59
C ALA A 57 -2.01 -5.84 -20.59
N VAL A 58 -3.17 -5.40 -21.09
CA VAL A 58 -4.35 -5.13 -20.27
C VAL A 58 -5.16 -6.41 -20.18
N ARG A 59 -5.41 -6.88 -18.95
CA ARG A 59 -6.20 -8.07 -18.70
C ARG A 59 -7.49 -7.74 -17.98
N ASP A 60 -8.57 -8.38 -18.37
CA ASP A 60 -9.83 -8.33 -17.62
C ASP A 60 -9.73 -9.10 -16.30
N TYR A 61 -10.79 -9.06 -15.49
CA TYR A 61 -10.89 -9.79 -14.23
C TYR A 61 -10.74 -11.33 -14.40
N ALA A 62 -11.06 -11.87 -15.58
CA ALA A 62 -10.88 -13.29 -15.89
C ALA A 62 -9.46 -13.62 -16.39
N GLY A 63 -8.55 -12.64 -16.40
CA GLY A 63 -7.16 -12.78 -16.83
C GLY A 63 -6.98 -12.79 -18.35
N ARG A 64 -8.02 -12.52 -19.15
CA ARG A 64 -7.93 -12.51 -20.62
C ARG A 64 -7.31 -11.20 -21.08
N VAL A 65 -6.39 -11.26 -22.04
CA VAL A 65 -5.83 -10.04 -22.66
C VAL A 65 -6.91 -9.39 -23.50
N VAL A 66 -7.34 -8.20 -23.11
CA VAL A 66 -8.37 -7.42 -23.81
C VAL A 66 -7.80 -6.23 -24.57
N ASN A 67 -6.58 -5.80 -24.24
CA ASN A 67 -5.87 -4.75 -24.96
C ASN A 67 -4.35 -4.88 -24.74
N ARG A 68 -3.56 -4.21 -25.59
CA ARG A 68 -2.13 -4.02 -25.40
C ARG A 68 -1.79 -2.54 -25.56
N LEU A 69 -0.99 -2.03 -24.64
CA LEU A 69 -0.56 -0.65 -24.57
C LEU A 69 0.96 -0.60 -24.69
N GLU A 70 1.47 0.51 -25.19
CA GLU A 70 2.89 0.83 -25.15
C GLU A 70 3.12 1.88 -24.07
N GLY A 71 4.05 1.59 -23.17
CA GLY A 71 4.57 2.59 -22.25
C GLY A 71 5.66 3.43 -22.88
N ARG A 72 5.93 4.58 -22.25
CA ARG A 72 7.05 5.46 -22.58
C ARG A 72 7.89 5.71 -21.34
N ILE A 73 9.15 6.10 -21.54
CA ILE A 73 10.01 6.57 -20.48
C ILE A 73 9.89 8.10 -20.41
N ALA A 74 9.45 8.62 -19.26
CA ALA A 74 9.38 10.05 -18.98
C ALA A 74 10.79 10.63 -18.79
N ALA A 75 10.88 11.97 -18.82
CA ALA A 75 12.14 12.69 -18.66
C ALA A 75 12.83 12.42 -17.31
N ASP A 76 12.06 12.07 -16.27
CA ASP A 76 12.56 11.70 -14.93
C ASP A 76 12.93 10.21 -14.82
N GLY A 77 12.81 9.44 -15.91
CA GLY A 77 13.11 8.02 -15.95
C GLY A 77 11.94 7.11 -15.53
N ALA A 78 10.78 7.66 -15.17
CA ALA A 78 9.61 6.87 -14.86
C ALA A 78 9.02 6.19 -16.10
N VAL A 79 8.44 5.00 -15.92
CA VAL A 79 7.61 4.37 -16.94
C VAL A 79 6.22 4.99 -16.87
N GLU A 80 5.69 5.46 -18.01
CA GLU A 80 4.31 5.95 -18.13
C GLU A 80 3.51 5.07 -19.08
N VAL A 81 2.27 4.77 -18.71
CA VAL A 81 1.30 4.11 -19.60
C VAL A 81 0.02 4.94 -19.60
N GLU A 82 -0.44 5.30 -20.80
CA GLU A 82 -1.74 5.94 -20.99
C GLU A 82 -2.84 4.88 -21.15
N LEU A 83 -3.88 4.98 -20.34
CA LEU A 83 -5.00 4.05 -20.31
C LEU A 83 -6.31 4.83 -20.32
N ARG A 84 -7.27 4.39 -21.12
CA ARG A 84 -8.68 4.80 -21.00
C ARG A 84 -9.49 3.60 -20.52
N PRO A 85 -9.66 3.40 -19.20
CA PRO A 85 -10.24 2.18 -18.69
C PRO A 85 -11.76 2.18 -18.82
N ALA A 86 -12.33 1.03 -19.20
CA ALA A 86 -13.77 0.80 -19.03
C ALA A 86 -14.12 0.72 -17.54
N ARG A 87 -15.39 0.88 -17.19
CA ARG A 87 -15.86 0.72 -15.80
C ARG A 87 -15.58 -0.70 -15.31
N GLY A 88 -14.93 -0.82 -14.15
CA GLY A 88 -14.65 -2.11 -13.52
C GLY A 88 -13.20 -2.22 -13.03
N TYR A 89 -12.62 -3.39 -13.25
CA TYR A 89 -11.26 -3.75 -12.85
C TYR A 89 -10.49 -4.31 -14.05
N CYS A 90 -9.22 -3.95 -14.16
CA CYS A 90 -8.28 -4.62 -15.07
C CYS A 90 -6.89 -4.69 -14.46
N ASP A 91 -6.10 -5.68 -14.87
CA ASP A 91 -4.67 -5.72 -14.58
C ASP A 91 -3.86 -5.13 -15.74
N LEU A 92 -2.82 -4.39 -15.40
CA LEU A 92 -1.73 -4.02 -16.30
C LEU A 92 -0.55 -4.95 -16.03
N GLU A 93 -0.27 -5.85 -16.97
CA GLU A 93 0.85 -6.77 -16.91
C GLU A 93 2.02 -6.24 -17.73
N PHE A 94 3.20 -6.17 -17.11
CA PHE A 94 4.47 -5.85 -17.78
C PHE A 94 5.24 -7.15 -18.00
N PRO A 95 5.23 -7.74 -19.21
CA PRO A 95 5.82 -9.06 -19.44
C PRO A 95 7.31 -9.12 -19.14
N HIS A 96 8.03 -8.00 -19.33
CA HIS A 96 9.46 -7.91 -19.10
C HIS A 96 9.84 -8.10 -17.62
N THR A 97 9.00 -7.65 -16.69
CA THR A 97 9.23 -7.82 -15.24
C THR A 97 8.37 -8.92 -14.63
N GLY A 98 7.36 -9.42 -15.36
CA GLY A 98 6.36 -10.35 -14.84
C GLY A 98 5.40 -9.74 -13.80
N GLN A 99 5.46 -8.43 -13.58
CA GLN A 99 4.63 -7.75 -12.58
C GLN A 99 3.25 -7.39 -13.13
N ARG A 100 2.26 -7.37 -12.24
CA ARG A 100 0.90 -6.95 -12.52
C ARG A 100 0.46 -5.86 -11.56
N PHE A 101 -0.29 -4.89 -12.09
CA PHE A 101 -0.84 -3.78 -11.32
C PHE A 101 -2.32 -3.65 -11.61
N GLY A 102 -3.15 -3.80 -10.58
CA GLY A 102 -4.60 -3.64 -10.69
C GLY A 102 -4.99 -2.18 -10.83
N VAL A 103 -5.91 -1.90 -11.75
CA VAL A 103 -6.56 -0.60 -11.94
C VAL A 103 -8.04 -0.76 -11.63
N VAL A 104 -8.54 0.06 -10.70
CA VAL A 104 -9.96 0.14 -10.37
C VAL A 104 -10.54 1.38 -11.03
N ALA A 105 -11.39 1.18 -12.02
CA ALA A 105 -12.06 2.23 -12.77
C ALA A 105 -13.54 2.33 -12.36
N LEU A 106 -13.79 3.06 -11.26
CA LEU A 106 -15.11 3.32 -10.73
C LEU A 106 -15.28 4.82 -10.48
N PRO A 107 -16.49 5.38 -10.63
CA PRO A 107 -16.77 6.74 -10.17
C PRO A 107 -16.34 6.90 -8.72
N ALA A 108 -15.82 8.08 -8.36
CA ALA A 108 -15.62 8.40 -6.95
C ALA A 108 -16.96 8.32 -6.21
N ALA A 109 -16.94 7.91 -4.95
CA ALA A 109 -18.10 8.06 -4.09
C ALA A 109 -18.53 9.53 -4.01
N GLY A 110 -19.83 9.75 -3.87
CA GLY A 110 -20.40 11.08 -3.69
C GLY A 110 -20.02 11.71 -2.35
N ALA A 111 -20.57 12.88 -2.08
CA ALA A 111 -20.32 13.60 -0.82
C ALA A 111 -20.90 12.87 0.40
N ASP A 112 -21.97 12.10 0.21
CA ASP A 112 -22.73 11.38 1.25
C ASP A 112 -22.64 9.85 1.07
N PRO A 113 -21.47 9.25 1.39
CA PRO A 113 -21.31 7.81 1.38
C PRO A 113 -22.06 7.10 2.52
N ASP A 114 -22.47 5.86 2.28
CA ASP A 114 -23.15 5.03 3.28
C ASP A 114 -22.23 4.70 4.47
N PRO A 115 -22.54 5.17 5.69
CA PRO A 115 -21.69 4.94 6.86
C PRO A 115 -21.72 3.50 7.37
N PHE A 116 -22.64 2.65 6.89
CA PHE A 116 -22.71 1.24 7.29
C PHE A 116 -21.48 0.45 6.82
N PHE A 117 -20.90 0.81 5.67
CA PHE A 117 -19.78 0.09 5.10
C PHE A 117 -18.43 0.66 5.58
N SER A 118 -17.75 -0.11 6.41
CA SER A 118 -16.45 0.22 7.00
C SER A 118 -15.41 -0.85 6.66
N ILE A 119 -14.13 -0.58 6.93
CA ILE A 119 -13.04 -1.52 6.66
C ILE A 119 -12.13 -1.75 7.87
N ASP A 120 -11.59 -2.97 8.02
CA ASP A 120 -10.45 -3.22 8.88
C ASP A 120 -9.15 -2.90 8.15
N ALA A 121 -8.58 -1.72 8.43
CA ALA A 121 -7.47 -1.18 7.63
C ALA A 121 -6.10 -1.68 8.10
N ALA A 122 -5.88 -1.76 9.42
CA ALA A 122 -4.63 -2.21 10.04
C ALA A 122 -3.36 -1.47 9.55
N MET A 123 -3.47 -0.27 8.99
CA MET A 123 -2.36 0.37 8.27
C MET A 123 -1.22 0.76 9.21
N SER A 124 -1.52 1.04 10.48
CA SER A 124 -0.48 1.26 11.50
C SER A 124 0.46 0.07 11.69
N TRP A 125 0.03 -1.14 11.35
CA TRP A 125 0.75 -2.37 11.63
C TRP A 125 1.29 -3.05 10.36
N LEU A 126 0.51 -3.07 9.29
CA LEU A 126 0.81 -3.86 8.10
C LEU A 126 1.48 -3.04 6.98
N VAL A 127 1.26 -1.73 6.94
CA VAL A 127 1.84 -0.86 5.92
C VAL A 127 2.99 -0.10 6.55
N ARG A 128 4.21 -0.18 6.00
CA ARG A 128 5.40 0.50 6.56
C ARG A 128 5.69 1.83 5.87
N ASP A 129 5.44 1.90 4.57
CA ASP A 129 5.68 3.09 3.75
C ASP A 129 4.59 4.14 4.04
N GLU A 130 5.02 5.32 4.50
CA GLU A 130 4.13 6.43 4.89
C GLU A 130 3.36 7.00 3.68
N ALA A 131 4.00 7.07 2.51
CA ALA A 131 3.35 7.56 1.30
C ALA A 131 2.26 6.58 0.84
N VAL A 132 2.52 5.27 0.97
CA VAL A 132 1.51 4.24 0.70
C VAL A 132 0.33 4.36 1.68
N ARG A 133 0.58 4.58 2.98
CA ARG A 133 -0.50 4.81 3.95
C ARG A 133 -1.36 6.01 3.56
N ALA A 134 -0.73 7.15 3.26
CA ALA A 134 -1.46 8.36 2.86
C ALA A 134 -2.33 8.13 1.62
N ASP A 135 -1.82 7.38 0.64
CA ASP A 135 -2.58 7.05 -0.55
C ASP A 135 -3.72 6.07 -0.29
N LEU A 136 -3.53 5.06 0.56
CA LEU A 136 -4.60 4.15 0.94
C LEU A 136 -5.74 4.86 1.67
N VAL A 137 -5.44 5.83 2.54
CA VAL A 137 -6.48 6.67 3.19
C VAL A 137 -7.30 7.45 2.15
N LYS A 138 -6.66 8.02 1.13
CA LYS A 138 -7.37 8.69 0.01
C LYS A 138 -8.25 7.71 -0.76
N VAL A 139 -7.76 6.48 -0.99
CA VAL A 139 -8.51 5.41 -1.65
C VAL A 139 -9.76 5.05 -0.85
N LEU A 140 -9.66 4.94 0.47
CA LEU A 140 -10.84 4.69 1.32
C LEU A 140 -11.94 5.72 1.09
N ARG A 141 -11.60 7.01 1.21
CA ARG A 141 -12.57 8.09 0.98
C ARG A 141 -13.12 8.08 -0.44
N ARG A 142 -12.26 7.88 -1.44
CA ARG A 142 -12.68 7.77 -2.86
C ARG A 142 -13.66 6.62 -3.07
N CYS A 143 -13.49 5.51 -2.37
CA CYS A 143 -14.36 4.34 -2.44
C CYS A 143 -15.62 4.45 -1.57
N GLY A 144 -15.80 5.56 -0.86
CA GLY A 144 -16.97 5.77 0.00
C GLY A 144 -16.86 5.09 1.37
N ILE A 145 -15.66 4.67 1.79
CA ILE A 145 -15.45 4.16 3.13
C ILE A 145 -15.24 5.35 4.06
N THR A 146 -16.18 5.53 5.00
CA THR A 146 -16.17 6.64 5.96
C THR A 146 -15.48 6.32 7.26
N MET A 147 -15.30 5.04 7.60
CA MET A 147 -14.66 4.62 8.83
C MET A 147 -13.67 3.47 8.56
N ALA A 148 -12.49 3.61 9.16
CA ALA A 148 -11.46 2.60 9.19
C ALA A 148 -11.23 2.10 10.62
N ARG A 149 -11.29 0.80 10.83
CA ARG A 149 -10.82 0.20 12.07
C ARG A 149 -9.30 0.12 12.04
N GLU A 150 -8.66 0.69 13.05
CA GLU A 150 -7.22 0.66 13.22
C GLU A 150 -6.80 -0.08 14.47
N ARG A 151 -5.53 -0.50 14.47
CA ARG A 151 -4.90 -1.15 15.61
C ARG A 151 -3.98 -0.17 16.30
N VAL A 152 -3.99 -0.18 17.62
CA VAL A 152 -3.02 0.53 18.45
C VAL A 152 -2.47 -0.44 19.50
N ALA A 153 -1.18 -0.36 19.75
CA ALA A 153 -0.59 -0.97 20.94
C ALA A 153 -0.63 0.09 22.05
N TRP A 154 -1.55 -0.09 23.00
CA TRP A 154 -1.75 0.84 24.11
C TRP A 154 -0.47 0.99 24.94
N GLY A 155 0.26 -0.11 25.16
CA GLY A 155 1.54 -0.08 25.85
C GLY A 155 2.64 0.74 25.15
N GLN A 156 2.55 0.94 23.83
CA GLN A 156 3.50 1.79 23.12
C GLN A 156 3.15 3.28 23.31
N ILE A 157 1.87 3.63 23.18
CA ILE A 157 1.46 5.03 23.28
C ILE A 157 1.40 5.55 24.71
N ASN A 158 1.30 4.65 25.70
CA ASN A 158 1.17 4.99 27.11
C ASN A 158 1.99 4.03 27.98
N PRO A 159 3.33 4.07 27.88
CA PRO A 159 4.23 3.07 28.46
C PRO A 159 4.26 3.10 29.99
N ALA A 160 4.02 4.26 30.60
CA ALA A 160 3.94 4.45 32.04
C ALA A 160 2.77 5.38 32.38
N ARG A 161 2.33 5.39 33.64
CA ARG A 161 1.30 6.30 34.14
C ARG A 161 1.69 7.74 33.78
N ASP A 162 0.74 8.48 33.18
CA ASP A 162 0.89 9.87 32.75
C ASP A 162 2.03 10.16 31.74
N THR A 163 2.64 9.13 31.16
CA THR A 163 3.64 9.24 30.08
C THR A 163 3.03 8.81 28.76
N TRP A 164 3.18 9.65 27.71
CA TRP A 164 2.58 9.43 26.41
C TRP A 164 3.59 9.56 25.27
N ASP A 165 3.59 8.61 24.35
CA ASP A 165 4.27 8.68 23.06
C ASP A 165 3.23 8.44 21.94
N TRP A 166 2.59 9.51 21.48
CA TRP A 166 1.53 9.42 20.48
C TRP A 166 2.04 8.99 19.11
N GLN A 167 3.30 9.26 18.80
CA GLN A 167 3.82 9.02 17.46
C GLN A 167 4.36 7.61 17.34
N THR A 168 5.24 7.18 18.24
CA THR A 168 5.95 5.88 18.19
C THR A 168 6.68 5.64 16.86
N ASP A 169 7.37 4.51 16.77
CA ASP A 169 7.93 3.98 15.51
C ASP A 169 6.85 3.66 14.47
N ARG A 170 5.61 3.39 14.92
CA ARG A 170 4.47 3.05 14.05
C ARG A 170 3.73 4.26 13.51
N ARG A 171 4.10 5.49 13.90
CA ARG A 171 3.52 6.74 13.40
C ARG A 171 2.00 6.82 13.64
N TYR A 172 1.54 6.45 14.83
CA TYR A 172 0.09 6.39 15.14
C TYR A 172 -0.57 7.76 14.97
N GLU A 173 -0.07 8.79 15.65
CA GLU A 173 -0.57 10.16 15.57
C GLU A 173 -0.63 10.68 14.13
N TRP A 174 0.46 10.54 13.37
CA TRP A 174 0.49 10.97 11.97
C TRP A 174 -0.62 10.30 11.14
N LEU A 175 -0.86 9.01 11.33
CA LEU A 175 -1.87 8.29 10.55
C LEU A 175 -3.29 8.74 10.92
N ARG A 176 -3.59 8.99 12.21
CA ARG A 176 -4.90 9.52 12.63
C ARG A 176 -5.14 10.91 12.05
N GLN A 177 -4.10 11.74 12.00
CA GLN A 177 -4.18 13.05 11.33
C GLN A 177 -4.42 12.90 9.81
N ALA A 178 -3.83 11.89 9.16
CA ALA A 178 -4.09 11.62 7.74
C ALA A 178 -5.54 11.19 7.49
N TYR A 179 -6.09 10.31 8.35
CA TYR A 179 -7.51 9.93 8.35
C TYR A 179 -8.42 11.15 8.52
N ALA A 180 -8.20 11.95 9.56
CA ALA A 180 -9.00 13.14 9.85
C ALA A 180 -8.97 14.16 8.69
N LYS A 181 -7.80 14.43 8.10
CA LYS A 181 -7.65 15.32 6.93
C LYS A 181 -8.43 14.84 5.71
N THR A 182 -8.68 13.53 5.61
CA THR A 182 -9.38 12.92 4.47
C THR A 182 -10.88 12.70 4.78
N GLY A 183 -11.34 13.03 6.00
CA GLY A 183 -12.72 12.83 6.42
C GLY A 183 -13.09 11.34 6.53
N VAL A 184 -12.14 10.52 6.99
CA VAL A 184 -12.35 9.12 7.34
C VAL A 184 -12.19 8.99 8.85
N GLU A 185 -13.22 8.51 9.52
CA GLU A 185 -13.24 8.25 10.95
C GLU A 185 -12.41 7.02 11.31
N VAL A 186 -11.93 6.98 12.55
CA VAL A 186 -11.13 5.85 13.04
C VAL A 186 -11.84 5.18 14.20
N LEU A 187 -12.10 3.88 14.05
CA LEU A 187 -12.49 3.00 15.16
C LEU A 187 -11.22 2.38 15.75
N GLU A 188 -10.84 2.82 16.95
CA GLU A 188 -9.66 2.31 17.63
C GLU A 188 -9.89 0.93 18.24
N MET A 189 -8.90 0.05 18.08
CA MET A 189 -8.85 -1.24 18.76
C MET A 189 -7.46 -1.45 19.38
N CYS A 190 -7.41 -1.67 20.68
CA CYS A 190 -6.18 -2.06 21.37
C CYS A 190 -5.96 -3.57 21.37
N HIS A 191 -4.70 -3.98 21.23
CA HIS A 191 -4.28 -5.38 21.29
C HIS A 191 -3.62 -5.80 22.61
N ASP A 192 -3.32 -4.82 23.46
CA ASP A 192 -2.61 -5.01 24.72
C ASP A 192 -3.07 -4.00 25.78
N THR A 193 -2.70 -4.30 27.03
CA THR A 193 -2.84 -3.41 28.18
C THR A 193 -1.44 -3.05 28.65
N PRO A 194 -1.09 -1.81 29.03
CA PRO A 194 0.24 -1.49 29.59
C PRO A 194 0.45 -2.10 30.98
N ALA A 195 1.70 -2.41 31.34
CA ALA A 195 2.01 -3.07 32.62
C ALA A 195 1.57 -2.28 33.86
N TRP A 196 1.63 -0.94 33.79
CA TRP A 196 1.28 -0.05 34.92
C TRP A 196 -0.22 -0.03 35.28
N VAL A 197 -1.09 -0.56 34.40
CA VAL A 197 -2.53 -0.74 34.66
C VAL A 197 -2.83 -2.10 35.33
N GLY A 198 -1.83 -2.98 35.44
CA GLY A 198 -2.05 -4.38 35.82
C GLY A 198 -2.66 -5.18 34.67
N ARG A 199 -2.34 -6.48 34.59
CA ARG A 199 -2.74 -7.35 33.48
C ARG A 199 -3.30 -8.67 33.99
N VAL A 200 -4.51 -9.03 33.56
CA VAL A 200 -5.01 -10.41 33.58
C VAL A 200 -5.02 -10.91 32.14
N VAL A 201 -4.00 -11.71 31.80
CA VAL A 201 -3.70 -12.10 30.40
C VAL A 201 -3.47 -10.85 29.53
N ARG A 202 -4.42 -10.46 28.67
CA ARG A 202 -4.34 -9.25 27.80
C ARG A 202 -5.17 -8.09 28.31
N TYR A 203 -6.00 -8.31 29.34
CA TYR A 203 -6.99 -7.36 29.81
C TYR A 203 -6.48 -6.56 31.00
N PRO A 204 -6.96 -5.31 31.17
CA PRO A 204 -6.63 -4.50 32.34
C PRO A 204 -7.22 -5.08 33.61
N ASP A 205 -6.40 -5.17 34.65
CA ASP A 205 -6.84 -5.48 36.01
C ASP A 205 -7.45 -4.23 36.67
N ASN A 206 -6.78 -3.08 36.52
CA ASN A 206 -7.29 -1.80 37.03
C ASN A 206 -8.16 -1.08 36.00
N LEU A 207 -9.47 -1.33 36.03
CA LEU A 207 -10.44 -0.73 35.10
C LEU A 207 -10.59 0.80 35.24
N VAL A 208 -10.33 1.35 36.44
CA VAL A 208 -10.38 2.81 36.66
C VAL A 208 -9.23 3.49 35.94
N ALA A 209 -8.01 2.96 36.07
CA ALA A 209 -6.85 3.44 35.35
C ALA A 209 -7.00 3.26 33.83
N ALA A 210 -7.57 2.13 33.40
CA ALA A 210 -7.89 1.90 31.99
C ALA A 210 -8.86 2.95 31.43
N SER A 211 -9.99 3.18 32.11
CA SER A 211 -10.97 4.18 31.69
C SER A 211 -10.37 5.58 31.62
N ALA A 212 -9.53 5.97 32.60
CA ALA A 212 -8.84 7.26 32.59
C ALA A 212 -7.90 7.41 31.38
N ALA A 213 -7.10 6.38 31.06
CA ALA A 213 -6.22 6.41 29.90
C ALA A 213 -7.02 6.51 28.59
N TRP A 214 -8.08 5.73 28.44
CA TRP A 214 -8.92 5.76 27.24
C TRP A 214 -9.67 7.07 27.04
N ARG A 215 -10.06 7.77 28.12
CA ARG A 215 -10.57 9.15 28.01
C ARG A 215 -9.53 10.12 27.48
N THR A 216 -8.25 9.90 27.78
CA THR A 216 -7.16 10.73 27.22
C THR A 216 -6.91 10.40 25.76
N ILE A 217 -6.91 9.12 25.38
CA ILE A 217 -6.81 8.68 23.98
C ILE A 217 -7.96 9.24 23.15
N ALA A 218 -9.20 9.09 23.63
CA ALA A 218 -10.39 9.59 22.94
C ALA A 218 -10.39 11.11 22.78
N ARG A 219 -9.92 11.88 23.77
CA ARG A 219 -9.78 13.34 23.64
C ARG A 219 -8.67 13.77 22.69
N ARG A 220 -7.67 12.91 22.47
CA ARG A 220 -6.53 13.22 21.58
C ARG A 220 -6.88 12.96 20.11
N TRP A 221 -7.64 11.90 19.84
CA TRP A 221 -7.91 11.42 18.48
C TRP A 221 -9.38 11.52 18.02
N GLY A 222 -10.30 11.83 18.93
CA GLY A 222 -11.72 12.09 18.63
C GLY A 222 -12.04 13.56 18.38
#